data_AF-A0A9D3AD84-F1
#
_entry.id   AF-A0A9D3AD84-F1
#
_cell.length_a   1.000
_cell.length_b   1.000
_cell.length_c   1.000
_cell.angle_alpha   90.00
_cell.angle_beta   90.00
_cell.angle_gamma   90.00
#
_symmetry.space_group_name_H-M   'P 1'
#
loop_
_entity.id
_entity.type
_entity.pdbx_description
1 polymer ?
#
loop_
_entity_poly.entity_id
_entity_poly.type
_entity_poly.pdbx_seq_one_letter_code
_entity_poly.pdbx_strand_id
1 'polypeptide(L)'
;MNLVLSGFSEALTLGSDRVSVLEVHNRRLFARICQSLASELDSEALEPYALWNGEDRRSSRNYFLFVFNPFELPWSERALMGEVLERVEDMFLAEDDVRQEIETAGRALSERVASLGLRLQSDYAFEVQWEMRKYLKAFDFGVEVDPFDALLDNLIKFSESSESCGSYTYLELR
;
A
#
# COMPACT_ATOMS: atom_id res chain seq x y z
N MET A 1 0.00 -3.81 18.61
CA MET A 1 0.67 -2.49 18.60
C MET A 1 -0.05 -1.57 19.58
N ASN A 2 0.60 -0.57 20.16
CA ASN A 2 -0.02 0.39 21.08
C ASN A 2 0.11 1.82 20.55
N LEU A 3 -1.00 2.56 20.53
CA LEU A 3 -1.05 3.98 20.23
C LEU A 3 -1.26 4.75 21.54
N VAL A 4 -0.31 5.60 21.89
CA VAL A 4 -0.40 6.48 23.06
C VAL A 4 -0.66 7.89 22.58
N LEU A 5 -1.74 8.52 23.06
CA LEU A 5 -2.16 9.88 22.74
C LEU A 5 -2.11 10.70 24.03
N SER A 6 -1.54 11.92 24.03
CA SER A 6 -1.47 12.74 25.25
C SER A 6 -2.83 13.10 25.85
N GLY A 7 -3.89 13.10 25.04
CA GLY A 7 -5.27 13.34 25.48
C GLY A 7 -5.92 12.15 26.21
N PHE A 8 -5.23 11.01 26.34
CA PHE A 8 -5.74 9.78 26.93
C PHE A 8 -4.88 9.37 28.13
N SER A 9 -5.53 8.80 29.15
CA SER A 9 -4.84 8.26 30.32
C SER A 9 -4.22 6.88 30.08
N GLU A 10 -4.71 6.16 29.08
CA GLU A 10 -4.30 4.79 28.78
C GLU A 10 -3.90 4.65 27.31
N ALA A 11 -3.00 3.70 27.05
CA ALA A 11 -2.60 3.35 25.69
C ALA A 11 -3.71 2.58 24.98
N LEU A 12 -3.95 2.90 23.71
CA LEU A 12 -4.90 2.19 22.87
C LEU A 12 -4.21 0.97 22.26
N THR A 13 -4.65 -0.23 22.64
CA THR A 13 -4.14 -1.47 22.06
C THR A 13 -4.79 -1.72 20.70
N LEU A 14 -3.98 -1.68 19.65
CA LEU A 14 -4.34 -1.96 18.27
C LEU A 14 -3.98 -3.42 17.95
N GLY A 15 -4.99 -4.27 17.89
CA GLY A 15 -4.87 -5.70 17.57
C GLY A 15 -4.89 -5.94 16.06
N SER A 16 -4.10 -6.89 15.58
CA SER A 16 -4.03 -7.26 14.15
C SER A 16 -5.13 -8.23 13.72
N ASP A 17 -5.93 -8.74 14.66
CA ASP A 17 -6.96 -9.76 14.46
C ASP A 17 -8.38 -9.18 14.31
N ARG A 18 -8.55 -7.87 14.54
CA ARG A 18 -9.87 -7.22 14.52
C ARG A 18 -9.77 -5.72 14.30
N VAL A 19 -10.81 -5.16 13.70
CA VAL A 19 -11.02 -3.72 13.61
C VAL A 19 -11.13 -3.13 15.03
N SER A 20 -10.35 -2.09 15.30
CA SER A 20 -10.43 -1.31 16.54
C SER A 20 -11.23 -0.04 16.30
N VAL A 21 -12.16 0.30 17.20
CA VAL A 21 -12.97 1.52 17.10
C VAL A 21 -12.66 2.42 18.29
N LEU A 22 -12.36 3.68 18.02
CA LEU A 22 -12.16 4.72 19.04
C LEU A 22 -13.24 5.79 18.90
N GLU A 23 -14.14 5.86 19.87
CA GLU A 23 -15.19 6.88 19.94
C GLU A 23 -14.72 8.08 20.79
N VAL A 24 -14.73 9.28 20.21
CA VAL A 24 -14.27 10.51 20.87
C VAL A 24 -15.39 11.53 20.96
N HIS A 25 -16.15 11.50 22.06
CA HIS A 25 -17.28 12.40 22.27
C HIS A 25 -16.90 13.90 22.29
N ASN A 26 -15.66 14.23 22.67
CA ASN A 26 -15.19 15.61 22.64
C ASN A 26 -14.73 15.99 21.23
N ARG A 27 -15.58 16.75 20.52
CA ARG A 27 -15.33 17.19 19.13
C ARG A 27 -13.98 17.90 18.92
N ARG A 28 -13.51 18.69 19.88
CA ARG A 28 -12.21 19.37 19.75
C ARG A 28 -11.05 18.38 19.87
N LEU A 29 -11.16 17.44 20.80
CA LEU A 29 -10.18 16.37 20.95
C LEU A 29 -10.16 15.48 19.71
N PHE A 30 -11.33 15.07 19.21
CA PHE A 30 -11.47 14.32 17.97
C PHE A 30 -10.74 15.00 16.80
N ALA A 31 -11.04 16.29 16.55
CA ALA A 31 -10.40 17.04 15.47
C ALA A 31 -8.87 17.12 15.64
N ARG A 32 -8.37 17.31 16.88
CA ARG A 32 -6.93 17.34 17.16
C ARG A 32 -6.27 15.99 16.89
N ILE A 33 -6.91 14.87 17.27
CA ILE A 33 -6.39 13.52 17.02
C ILE A 33 -6.30 13.26 15.52
N CYS A 34 -7.38 13.50 14.76
CA CYS A 34 -7.38 13.27 13.32
C CYS A 34 -6.29 14.09 12.62
N GLN A 35 -6.14 15.37 12.97
CA GLN A 35 -5.08 16.23 12.43
C GLN A 35 -3.68 15.74 12.82
N SER A 36 -3.53 15.26 14.04
CA SER A 36 -2.22 14.84 14.56
C SER A 36 -1.74 13.56 13.89
N LEU A 37 -2.60 12.54 13.82
CA LEU A 37 -2.27 11.29 13.14
C LEU A 37 -1.97 11.54 11.66
N ALA A 38 -2.81 12.32 10.98
CA ALA A 38 -2.62 12.66 9.56
C ALA A 38 -1.34 13.46 9.28
N SER A 39 -0.83 14.20 10.27
CA SER A 39 0.39 15.02 10.11
C SER A 39 1.68 14.21 10.15
N GLU A 40 1.66 13.00 10.73
CA GLU A 40 2.84 12.16 10.93
C GLU A 40 3.97 12.82 11.76
N LEU A 41 3.63 13.83 12.58
CA LEU A 41 4.60 14.63 13.34
C LEU A 41 4.92 14.07 14.74
N ASP A 42 4.34 12.94 15.13
CA ASP A 42 4.58 12.27 16.42
C ASP A 42 4.44 13.24 17.62
N SER A 43 5.56 13.55 18.28
CA SER A 43 5.61 14.44 19.45
C SER A 43 5.42 15.92 19.13
N GLU A 44 5.56 16.31 17.87
CA GLU A 44 5.37 17.70 17.41
C GLU A 44 3.94 17.97 16.91
N ALA A 45 3.08 16.96 16.91
CA ALA A 45 1.70 17.08 16.50
C ALA A 45 0.85 17.88 17.51
N LEU A 46 -0.33 18.34 17.08
CA LEU A 46 -1.26 19.14 17.89
C LEU A 46 -1.80 18.39 19.12
N GLU A 47 -1.93 17.08 19.00
CA GLU A 47 -2.13 16.10 20.06
C GLU A 47 -0.95 15.11 19.93
N PRO A 48 0.14 15.33 20.68
CA PRO A 48 1.31 14.46 20.65
C PRO A 48 0.95 12.98 20.83
N TYR A 49 1.59 12.14 20.03
CA TYR A 49 1.35 10.70 20.08
C TYR A 49 2.62 9.89 19.86
N ALA A 50 2.56 8.62 20.22
CA ALA A 50 3.63 7.66 19.99
C ALA A 50 3.06 6.28 19.66
N LEU A 51 3.67 5.64 18.67
CA LEU A 51 3.42 4.25 18.33
C LEU A 51 4.46 3.34 18.98
N TRP A 52 3.99 2.24 19.56
CA TRP A 52 4.84 1.25 20.22
C TRP A 52 4.51 -0.16 19.73
N ASN A 53 5.54 -0.92 19.38
CA ASN A 53 5.42 -2.34 19.09
C ASN A 53 6.22 -3.14 20.13
N GLY A 54 5.51 -3.62 21.16
CA GLY A 54 6.17 -4.11 22.37
C GLY A 54 6.92 -2.97 23.06
N GLU A 55 8.21 -3.16 23.31
CA GLU A 55 9.11 -2.17 23.92
C GLU A 55 9.70 -1.17 22.90
N ASP A 56 9.53 -1.42 21.60
CA ASP A 56 10.11 -0.57 20.55
C ASP A 56 9.17 0.59 20.17
N ARG A 57 9.65 1.82 20.34
CA ARG A 57 8.98 2.99 19.76
C ARG A 57 9.16 2.99 18.24
N ARG A 58 8.06 3.19 17.51
CA ARG A 58 8.01 3.26 16.04
C ARG A 58 7.74 4.70 15.60
N SER A 59 8.37 5.09 14.50
CA SER A 59 8.05 6.33 13.78
C SER A 59 6.69 6.17 13.11
N SER A 60 5.84 7.20 13.16
CA SER A 60 4.55 7.16 12.45
C SER A 60 4.63 7.42 10.95
N ARG A 61 5.78 7.92 10.49
CA ARG A 61 6.01 8.23 9.06
C ARG A 61 5.77 7.01 8.18
N ASN A 62 4.87 7.15 7.19
CA ASN A 62 4.43 6.06 6.29
C ASN A 62 3.88 4.81 7.00
N TYR A 63 3.50 4.92 8.28
CA TYR A 63 2.99 3.79 9.05
C TYR A 63 1.46 3.67 8.95
N PHE A 64 0.79 4.78 8.68
CA PHE A 64 -0.66 4.83 8.58
C PHE A 64 -1.11 4.95 7.12
N LEU A 65 -2.23 4.30 6.81
CA LEU A 65 -3.01 4.55 5.61
C LEU A 65 -4.30 5.24 6.02
N PHE A 66 -4.44 6.51 5.67
CA PHE A 66 -5.62 7.30 6.04
C PHE A 66 -6.72 7.21 4.99
N VAL A 67 -7.92 6.81 5.42
CA VAL A 67 -9.13 6.84 4.61
C VAL A 67 -10.08 7.88 5.21
N PHE A 68 -10.11 9.08 4.64
CA PHE A 68 -11.02 10.15 5.07
C PHE A 68 -12.39 10.07 4.42
N ASN A 69 -12.45 9.56 3.19
CA ASN A 69 -13.65 9.43 2.41
C ASN A 69 -13.81 7.96 1.98
N PRO A 70 -14.82 7.23 2.49
CA PRO A 70 -15.02 5.83 2.15
C PRO A 70 -15.43 5.62 0.69
N PHE A 71 -15.82 6.68 -0.04
CA PHE A 71 -16.11 6.63 -1.48
C PHE A 71 -14.87 6.84 -2.36
N GLU A 72 -13.76 7.31 -1.78
CA GLU A 72 -12.51 7.62 -2.48
C GLU A 72 -11.37 6.86 -1.81
N LEU A 73 -11.43 5.53 -1.93
CA LEU A 73 -10.44 4.64 -1.33
C LEU A 73 -9.09 4.75 -2.06
N PRO A 74 -7.95 4.76 -1.33
CA PRO A 74 -6.63 5.00 -1.90
C PRO A 74 -6.03 3.72 -2.52
N TRP A 75 -6.71 3.14 -3.51
CA TRP A 75 -6.32 1.89 -4.19
C TRP A 75 -4.92 1.92 -4.83
N SER A 76 -4.49 3.10 -5.28
CA SER A 76 -3.21 3.32 -5.96
C SER A 76 -2.11 3.82 -5.00
N GLU A 77 -2.35 3.80 -3.69
CA GLU A 77 -1.35 4.24 -2.72
C GLU A 77 -0.07 3.43 -2.86
N ARG A 78 1.08 4.11 -2.84
CA ARG A 78 2.36 3.48 -3.19
C ARG A 78 2.74 2.38 -2.20
N ALA A 79 2.36 2.52 -0.94
CA ALA A 79 2.60 1.51 0.08
C ALA A 79 1.84 0.21 -0.24
N LEU A 80 0.56 0.30 -0.59
CA LEU A 80 -0.25 -0.86 -0.98
C LEU A 80 0.27 -1.48 -2.27
N MET A 81 0.44 -0.66 -3.31
CA MET A 81 0.86 -1.14 -4.63
C MET A 81 2.29 -1.69 -4.64
N GLY A 82 3.19 -1.14 -3.82
CA GLY A 82 4.57 -1.62 -3.69
C GLY A 82 4.62 -3.07 -3.23
N GLU A 83 3.83 -3.40 -2.20
CA GLU A 83 3.74 -4.74 -1.62
C GLU A 83 3.10 -5.74 -2.59
N VAL A 84 2.05 -5.36 -3.31
CA VAL A 84 1.46 -6.21 -4.38
C VAL A 84 2.51 -6.56 -5.43
N LEU A 85 3.24 -5.55 -5.92
CA LEU A 85 4.25 -5.75 -6.95
C LEU A 85 5.38 -6.67 -6.47
N GLU A 86 5.79 -6.53 -5.21
CA GLU A 86 6.79 -7.39 -4.58
C GLU A 86 6.30 -8.82 -4.43
N ARG A 87 5.06 -9.00 -3.98
CA ARG A 87 4.44 -10.33 -3.86
C ARG A 87 4.38 -11.06 -5.21
N VAL A 88 3.99 -10.36 -6.27
CA VAL A 88 3.93 -10.94 -7.63
C VAL A 88 5.34 -11.26 -8.13
N GLU A 89 6.31 -10.41 -7.85
CA GLU A 89 7.72 -10.64 -8.16
C GLU A 89 8.27 -11.89 -7.44
N ASP A 90 7.95 -12.06 -6.15
CA ASP A 90 8.32 -13.26 -5.39
C ASP A 90 7.67 -14.53 -5.93
N MET A 91 6.38 -14.46 -6.30
CA MET A 91 5.67 -15.58 -6.94
C MET A 91 6.32 -15.96 -8.28
N PHE A 92 6.69 -14.97 -9.08
CA PHE A 92 7.40 -15.17 -10.34
C PHE A 92 8.77 -15.83 -10.12
N LEU A 93 9.52 -15.42 -9.10
CA LEU A 93 10.83 -16.01 -8.78
C LEU A 93 10.71 -17.44 -8.21
N ALA A 94 9.58 -17.78 -7.59
CA ALA A 94 9.32 -19.10 -7.04
C ALA A 94 8.88 -20.14 -8.10
N GLU A 95 8.31 -19.71 -9.22
CA GLU A 95 7.79 -20.57 -10.28
C GLU A 95 8.70 -20.58 -11.52
N ASP A 96 9.69 -21.48 -11.52
CA ASP A 96 10.71 -21.57 -12.58
C ASP A 96 10.15 -21.77 -14.00
N ASP A 97 9.12 -22.61 -14.15
CA ASP A 97 8.51 -22.89 -15.46
C ASP A 97 7.84 -21.62 -16.03
N VAL A 98 7.03 -20.94 -15.21
CA VAL A 98 6.36 -19.68 -15.58
C VAL A 98 7.38 -18.60 -15.89
N ARG A 99 8.43 -18.50 -15.08
CA ARG A 99 9.53 -17.56 -15.30
C ARG A 99 10.19 -17.78 -16.65
N GLN A 100 10.53 -19.02 -16.99
CA GLN A 100 11.17 -19.35 -18.25
C GLN A 100 10.28 -19.06 -19.47
N GLU A 101 8.97 -19.30 -19.36
CA GLU A 101 8.01 -18.97 -20.40
C GLU A 101 7.93 -17.46 -20.65
N ILE A 102 7.81 -16.67 -19.57
CA ILE A 102 7.74 -15.20 -19.64
C ILE A 102 9.04 -14.61 -20.19
N GLU A 103 10.21 -15.06 -19.72
CA GLU A 103 11.50 -14.60 -20.23
C GLU A 103 11.67 -14.92 -21.72
N THR A 104 11.16 -16.07 -22.16
CA THR A 104 11.21 -16.48 -23.57
C THR A 104 10.28 -15.61 -24.44
N ALA A 105 9.06 -15.34 -23.96
CA ALA A 105 8.14 -14.42 -24.63
C ALA A 105 8.71 -12.98 -24.68
N GLY A 106 9.31 -12.52 -23.59
CA GLY A 106 9.95 -11.21 -23.49
C GLY A 106 11.12 -11.05 -24.47
N ARG A 107 11.96 -12.08 -24.63
CA ARG A 107 13.03 -12.10 -25.64
C ARG A 107 12.48 -12.05 -27.06
N ALA A 108 11.47 -12.87 -27.37
CA ALA A 108 10.84 -12.87 -28.69
C ALA A 108 10.23 -11.49 -29.04
N LEU A 109 9.57 -10.83 -28.08
CA LEU A 109 9.06 -9.48 -28.26
C LEU A 109 10.19 -8.47 -28.50
N SER A 110 11.25 -8.54 -27.70
CA SER A 110 12.41 -7.64 -27.81
C SER A 110 13.10 -7.76 -29.17
N GLU A 111 13.28 -8.98 -29.68
CA GLU A 111 13.84 -9.23 -31.02
C GLU A 111 12.98 -8.60 -32.12
N ARG A 112 11.66 -8.73 -32.03
CA ARG A 112 10.72 -8.13 -33.00
C ARG A 112 10.80 -6.60 -32.97
N VAL A 113 10.83 -5.99 -31.79
CA VAL A 113 10.94 -4.54 -31.68
C VAL A 113 12.32 -4.05 -32.13
N ALA A 114 13.40 -4.74 -31.78
CA ALA A 114 14.75 -4.42 -32.24
C ALA A 114 14.85 -4.47 -33.77
N SER A 115 14.17 -5.41 -34.42
CA SER A 115 14.12 -5.48 -35.89
C SER A 115 13.47 -4.25 -36.54
N LEU A 116 12.53 -3.59 -35.85
CA LEU A 116 11.98 -2.31 -36.29
C LEU A 116 12.96 -1.17 -36.05
N GLY A 117 13.69 -1.21 -34.93
CA GLY A 117 14.72 -0.25 -34.56
C GLY A 117 15.87 -0.16 -35.57
N LEU A 118 16.22 -1.27 -36.25
CA LEU A 118 17.21 -1.28 -37.33
C LEU A 118 16.87 -0.34 -38.51
N ARG A 119 15.62 0.11 -38.62
CA ARG A 119 15.18 1.09 -39.63
C ARG A 119 15.37 2.53 -39.18
N LEU A 120 15.75 2.75 -37.93
CA LEU A 120 16.00 4.06 -37.36
C LEU A 120 17.48 4.43 -37.53
N GLN A 121 17.78 5.73 -37.61
CA GLN A 121 19.12 6.25 -37.91
C GLN A 121 20.04 6.32 -36.68
N SER A 122 19.77 5.53 -35.64
CA SER A 122 20.50 5.59 -34.37
C SER A 122 20.57 4.20 -33.73
N ASP A 123 21.55 4.02 -32.83
CA ASP A 123 21.72 2.79 -32.08
C ASP A 123 20.70 2.71 -30.94
N TYR A 124 19.78 1.75 -31.04
CA TYR A 124 18.82 1.41 -29.99
C TYR A 124 19.05 -0.02 -29.54
N ALA A 125 19.06 -0.23 -28.23
CA ALA A 125 19.22 -1.54 -27.61
C ALA A 125 18.25 -1.68 -26.44
N PHE A 126 17.80 -2.91 -26.21
CA PHE A 126 17.13 -3.28 -24.96
C PHE A 126 18.17 -3.52 -23.87
N GLU A 127 17.76 -3.35 -22.61
CA GLU A 127 18.53 -3.82 -21.47
C GLU A 127 18.66 -5.35 -21.52
N VAL A 128 19.78 -5.87 -21.01
CA VAL A 128 20.16 -7.29 -21.14
C VAL A 128 19.26 -8.22 -20.30
N GLN A 129 18.63 -7.70 -19.25
CA GLN A 129 17.78 -8.47 -18.36
C GLN A 129 16.35 -7.95 -18.35
N TRP A 130 15.41 -8.88 -18.37
CA TRP A 130 13.99 -8.58 -18.24
C TRP A 130 13.65 -8.43 -16.75
N GLU A 131 12.99 -7.34 -16.38
CA GLU A 131 12.61 -7.05 -15.00
C GLU A 131 11.08 -7.06 -14.85
N MET A 132 10.55 -8.01 -14.07
CA MET A 132 9.11 -8.17 -13.82
C MET A 132 8.49 -6.88 -13.29
N ARG A 133 9.14 -6.23 -12.31
CA ARG A 133 8.63 -5.00 -11.72
C ARG A 133 8.49 -3.85 -12.73
N LYS A 134 9.41 -3.73 -13.70
CA LYS A 134 9.30 -2.74 -14.78
C LYS A 134 8.14 -3.07 -15.71
N TYR A 135 7.95 -4.36 -16.03
CA TYR A 135 6.83 -4.82 -16.84
C TYR A 135 5.48 -4.51 -16.17
N LEU A 136 5.27 -4.92 -14.91
CA LEU A 136 4.01 -4.68 -14.19
C LEU A 136 3.67 -3.19 -14.14
N LYS A 137 4.66 -2.32 -13.88
CA LYS A 137 4.47 -0.86 -13.88
C LYS A 137 4.15 -0.30 -15.26
N ALA A 138 4.77 -0.79 -16.33
CA ALA A 138 4.54 -0.30 -17.68
C ALA A 138 3.13 -0.62 -18.21
N PHE A 139 2.49 -1.64 -17.66
CA PHE A 139 1.15 -2.08 -18.02
C PHE A 139 0.08 -1.73 -16.99
N ASP A 140 0.38 -0.78 -16.08
CA ASP A 140 -0.54 -0.31 -15.04
C ASP A 140 -1.17 -1.45 -14.22
N PHE A 141 -0.39 -2.48 -13.90
CA PHE A 141 -0.85 -3.59 -13.08
C PHE A 141 -1.25 -3.07 -11.69
N GLY A 142 -2.49 -3.34 -11.29
CA GLY A 142 -3.03 -2.93 -10.01
C GLY A 142 -4.37 -3.54 -9.71
N VAL A 143 -4.98 -3.08 -8.62
CA VAL A 143 -6.30 -3.55 -8.20
C VAL A 143 -7.34 -3.03 -9.19
N GLU A 144 -8.11 -3.95 -9.77
CA GLU A 144 -9.27 -3.62 -10.58
C GLU A 144 -10.42 -3.19 -9.66
N VAL A 145 -10.95 -1.99 -9.88
CA VAL A 145 -12.05 -1.41 -9.11
C VAL A 145 -13.24 -1.23 -10.02
N ASP A 146 -14.37 -1.85 -9.69
CA ASP A 146 -15.61 -1.64 -10.42
C ASP A 146 -16.32 -0.39 -9.88
N PRO A 147 -16.53 0.66 -10.69
CA PRO A 147 -17.23 1.86 -10.25
C PRO A 147 -18.71 1.63 -9.89
N PHE A 148 -19.27 0.46 -10.23
CA PHE A 148 -20.64 0.06 -9.91
C PHE A 148 -20.75 -0.83 -8.68
N ASP A 149 -19.65 -1.19 -8.03
CA ASP A 149 -19.67 -1.91 -6.76
C ASP A 149 -20.46 -1.12 -5.70
N ALA A 150 -21.27 -1.83 -4.91
CA ALA A 150 -21.88 -1.22 -3.75
C ALA A 150 -20.78 -0.77 -2.76
N LEU A 151 -21.02 0.35 -2.05
CA LEU A 151 -20.02 0.91 -1.12
C LEU A 151 -19.47 -0.13 -0.13
N LEU A 152 -20.36 -0.97 0.42
CA LEU A 152 -19.96 -2.00 1.38
C LEU A 152 -19.03 -3.04 0.73
N ASP A 153 -19.37 -3.51 -0.47
CA ASP A 153 -18.55 -4.47 -1.20
C ASP A 153 -17.19 -3.86 -1.55
N ASN A 154 -17.16 -2.59 -1.93
CA ASN A 154 -15.93 -1.85 -2.22
C ASN A 154 -15.03 -1.72 -0.97
N LEU A 155 -15.63 -1.44 0.20
CA LEU A 155 -14.90 -1.40 1.49
C LEU A 155 -14.38 -2.78 1.92
N ILE A 156 -15.15 -3.84 1.69
CA ILE A 156 -14.72 -5.21 1.97
C ILE A 156 -13.53 -5.58 1.08
N LYS A 157 -13.65 -5.37 -0.24
CA LYS A 157 -12.56 -5.61 -1.19
C LYS A 157 -11.30 -4.84 -0.80
N PHE A 158 -11.44 -3.60 -0.32
CA PHE A 158 -10.31 -2.78 0.09
C PHE A 158 -9.64 -3.33 1.35
N SER A 159 -10.42 -3.78 2.33
CA SER A 159 -9.91 -4.43 3.53
C SER A 159 -9.16 -5.72 3.20
N GLU A 160 -9.75 -6.59 2.39
CA GLU A 160 -9.13 -7.85 1.95
C GLU A 160 -7.83 -7.61 1.17
N SER A 161 -7.85 -6.63 0.26
CA SER A 161 -6.68 -6.23 -0.51
C SER A 161 -5.57 -5.74 0.41
N SER A 162 -5.86 -4.83 1.34
CA SER A 162 -4.84 -4.30 2.24
C SER A 162 -4.27 -5.36 3.16
N GLU A 163 -5.07 -6.29 3.71
CA GLU A 163 -4.56 -7.45 4.46
C GLU A 163 -3.62 -8.34 3.64
N SER A 164 -3.95 -8.56 2.36
CA SER A 164 -3.09 -9.34 1.44
C SER A 164 -1.77 -8.61 1.10
N CYS A 165 -1.80 -7.27 1.09
CA CYS A 165 -0.65 -6.40 0.83
C CYS A 165 0.21 -6.14 2.08
N GLY A 166 -0.13 -6.67 3.26
CA GLY A 166 0.64 -6.47 4.48
C GLY A 166 -0.21 -6.53 5.75
N SER A 167 0.44 -6.55 6.90
CA SER A 167 -0.26 -6.55 8.20
C SER A 167 -0.72 -5.14 8.59
N TYR A 168 -1.79 -4.66 7.96
CA TYR A 168 -2.44 -3.42 8.37
C TYR A 168 -3.33 -3.64 9.58
N THR A 169 -3.37 -2.67 10.50
CA THR A 169 -4.33 -2.66 11.60
C THR A 169 -5.30 -1.51 11.38
N TYR A 170 -6.59 -1.81 11.32
CA TYR A 170 -7.63 -0.80 11.12
C TYR A 170 -8.01 -0.14 12.43
N LEU A 171 -7.89 1.19 12.46
CA LEU A 171 -8.42 2.04 13.51
C LEU A 171 -9.48 2.97 12.93
N GLU A 172 -10.73 2.78 13.32
CA GLU A 172 -11.83 3.67 12.95
C GLU A 172 -12.02 4.72 14.04
N LEU A 173 -11.94 6.00 13.67
CA LEU A 173 -12.19 7.14 14.54
C LEU A 173 -13.63 7.63 14.36
N ARG A 174 -14.43 7.61 15.43
CA ARG A 174 -15.85 8.04 15.42
C ARG A 174 -16.14 9.16 16.41
#